data_AF-A0A1C6VY92-F1
#
_entry.id   AF-A0A1C6VY92-F1
#
_cell.length_a   1.000
_cell.length_b   1.000
_cell.length_c   1.000
_cell.angle_alpha   90.00
_cell.angle_beta   90.00
_cell.angle_gamma   90.00
#
_symmetry.space_group_name_H-M   'P 1'
#
loop_
_entity.id
_entity.type
_entity.pdbx_description
1 polymer ?
#
loop_
_entity_poly.entity_id
_entity_poly.type
_entity_poly.pdbx_seq_one_letter_code
_entity_poly.pdbx_strand_id
1 'polypeptide(L)'
;MPASIDRIRKHMKVQPTKRDKGLTLTVTVTAYDNGMVEVDGVPINAAPDYDQGHGWLVAAETVTATMVEFRKDTVKRQKQKGA
;
A
#
# COMPACT_ATOMS: atom_id res chain seq x y z
N MET A 1 10.86 -8.14 -7.01
CA MET A 1 10.17 -7.08 -7.80
C MET A 1 9.14 -6.43 -6.88
N PRO A 2 9.06 -5.09 -6.84
CA PRO A 2 8.03 -4.40 -6.06
C PRO A 2 6.62 -4.78 -6.55
N ALA A 3 5.62 -4.59 -5.69
CA ALA A 3 4.21 -4.82 -6.05
C ALA A 3 3.83 -4.08 -7.35
N SER A 4 3.09 -4.74 -8.25
CA SER A 4 2.59 -4.07 -9.45
C SER A 4 1.64 -2.92 -9.07
N ILE A 5 1.65 -1.85 -9.86
CA ILE A 5 0.77 -0.69 -9.65
C ILE A 5 -0.71 -1.11 -9.64
N ASP A 6 -1.10 -2.06 -10.50
CA ASP A 6 -2.46 -2.58 -10.54
C ASP A 6 -2.86 -3.30 -9.24
N ARG A 7 -1.93 -4.07 -8.64
CA ARG A 7 -2.13 -4.67 -7.33
C ARG A 7 -2.34 -3.57 -6.28
N ILE A 8 -1.48 -2.56 -6.25
CA ILE A 8 -1.58 -1.46 -5.29
C ILE A 8 -2.94 -0.78 -5.39
N ARG A 9 -3.37 -0.39 -6.60
CA ARG A 9 -4.66 0.28 -6.81
C ARG A 9 -5.85 -0.59 -6.43
N LYS A 10 -5.76 -1.92 -6.62
CA LYS A 10 -6.82 -2.86 -6.27
C LYS A 10 -6.97 -3.06 -4.76
N HIS A 11 -5.85 -3.01 -4.02
CA HIS A 11 -5.82 -3.36 -2.60
C HIS A 11 -5.67 -2.16 -1.65
N MET A 12 -5.31 -0.98 -2.17
CA MET A 12 -5.19 0.24 -1.34
C MET A 12 -6.54 0.60 -0.70
N LYS A 13 -6.50 0.89 0.60
CA LYS A 13 -7.69 1.23 1.38
C LYS A 13 -7.74 2.74 1.55
N VAL A 14 -8.44 3.40 0.62
CA VAL A 14 -8.63 4.87 0.63
C VAL A 14 -10.08 5.20 0.97
N GLN A 15 -10.28 6.06 1.95
CA GLN A 15 -11.62 6.51 2.38
C GLN A 15 -11.65 8.04 2.53
N PRO A 16 -12.79 8.71 2.30
CA PRO A 16 -12.93 10.11 2.64
C PRO A 16 -12.76 10.37 4.14
N THR A 17 -12.24 11.54 4.50
CA THR A 17 -12.23 11.97 5.91
C THR A 17 -13.64 12.29 6.40
N LYS A 18 -13.80 12.42 7.72
CA LYS A 18 -15.04 12.98 8.31
C LYS A 18 -15.36 14.31 7.63
N ARG A 19 -16.62 14.48 7.19
CA ARG A 19 -17.12 15.66 6.43
C ARG A 19 -16.57 15.80 5.01
N ASP A 20 -16.00 14.75 4.43
CA ASP A 20 -15.56 14.69 3.03
C ASP A 20 -14.51 15.77 2.63
N LYS A 21 -13.72 16.25 3.60
CA LYS A 21 -12.72 17.32 3.40
C LYS A 21 -11.34 16.82 2.95
N GLY A 22 -11.12 15.51 2.89
CA GLY A 22 -9.86 14.91 2.49
C GLY A 22 -10.01 13.42 2.19
N LEU A 23 -8.87 12.75 2.02
CA LEU A 23 -8.79 11.30 1.91
C LEU A 23 -7.85 10.77 3.01
N THR A 24 -8.13 9.57 3.49
CA THR A 24 -7.31 8.81 4.43
C THR A 24 -6.89 7.52 3.74
N LEU A 25 -5.58 7.26 3.71
CA LEU A 25 -5.01 5.98 3.33
C LEU A 25 -4.74 5.16 4.59
N THR A 26 -5.16 3.90 4.61
CA THR A 26 -4.73 2.93 5.60
C THR A 26 -3.87 1.87 4.92
N VAL A 27 -2.64 1.71 5.38
CA VAL A 27 -1.76 0.62 4.98
C VAL A 27 -1.63 -0.34 6.16
N THR A 28 -1.95 -1.61 5.94
CA THR A 28 -1.81 -2.67 6.94
C THR A 28 -0.59 -3.51 6.61
N VAL A 29 0.34 -3.65 7.55
CA VAL A 29 1.46 -4.59 7.41
C VAL A 29 1.31 -5.65 8.49
N THR A 30 1.27 -6.92 8.08
CA THR A 30 1.15 -8.06 9.00
C THR A 30 2.40 -8.91 8.88
N ALA A 31 3.07 -9.11 10.01
CA ALA A 31 4.17 -10.06 10.13
C ALA A 31 3.68 -11.30 10.85
N TYR A 32 3.95 -12.47 10.28
CA TYR A 32 3.60 -13.77 10.84
C TYR A 32 4.81 -14.40 11.52
N ASP A 33 4.56 -15.22 12.54
CA ASP A 33 5.62 -15.90 13.32
C ASP A 33 6.51 -16.82 12.46
N ASN A 34 6.02 -17.25 11.29
CA ASN A 34 6.78 -18.04 10.32
C ASN A 34 7.68 -17.20 9.40
N GLY A 35 7.80 -15.89 9.63
CA GLY A 35 8.64 -14.99 8.83
C GLY A 35 7.98 -14.43 7.57
N MET A 36 6.72 -14.79 7.30
CA MET A 36 5.95 -14.19 6.21
C MET A 36 5.51 -12.77 6.56
N VAL A 37 5.49 -11.89 5.56
CA VAL A 37 5.02 -10.51 5.65
C VAL A 37 3.95 -10.28 4.59
N GLU A 38 2.86 -9.66 5.00
CA GLU A 38 1.76 -9.22 4.14
C GLU A 38 1.64 -7.70 4.18
N VAL A 39 1.28 -7.11 3.03
CA VAL A 39 0.89 -5.71 2.93
C VAL A 39 -0.50 -5.63 2.31
N ASP A 40 -1.42 -5.01 3.04
CA ASP A 40 -2.85 -4.87 2.73
C ASP A 40 -3.54 -6.21 2.40
N GLY A 41 -3.18 -7.25 3.15
CA GLY A 41 -3.73 -8.60 3.00
C GLY A 41 -3.19 -9.35 1.79
N VAL A 42 -2.07 -8.91 1.22
CA VAL A 42 -1.40 -9.62 0.12
C VAL A 42 0.02 -10.02 0.55
N PRO A 43 0.34 -11.33 0.53
CA PRO A 43 1.67 -11.85 0.84
C PRO A 43 2.77 -11.26 -0.04
N ILE A 44 3.89 -10.91 0.58
CA ILE A 44 5.07 -10.36 -0.09
C ILE A 44 6.14 -11.42 -0.34
N ASN A 45 6.37 -12.31 0.63
CA ASN A 45 7.38 -13.37 0.58
C ASN A 45 6.73 -14.75 0.80
N ALA A 46 5.81 -15.12 -0.10
CA ALA A 46 5.01 -16.36 0.02
C ALA A 46 5.79 -17.68 -0.18
N ALA A 47 7.10 -17.63 -0.46
CA ALA A 47 7.91 -18.82 -0.70
C ALA A 47 8.81 -19.13 0.52
N PRO A 48 8.92 -20.42 0.93
CA PRO A 48 9.54 -20.84 2.18
C PRO A 48 11.07 -20.67 2.25
N ASP A 49 11.71 -20.35 1.13
CA ASP A 49 13.16 -20.16 0.96
C ASP A 49 13.58 -18.67 0.87
N TYR A 50 12.64 -17.73 1.03
CA TYR A 50 12.97 -16.30 0.93
C TYR A 50 13.73 -15.79 2.15
N ASP A 51 14.81 -15.05 1.89
CA ASP A 51 15.47 -14.21 2.89
C ASP A 51 14.48 -13.20 3.49
N GLN A 52 14.32 -13.24 4.82
CA GLN A 52 13.43 -12.34 5.55
C GLN A 52 13.82 -10.87 5.33
N GLY A 53 15.12 -10.56 5.25
CA GLY A 53 15.58 -9.20 4.97
C GLY A 53 15.06 -8.68 3.64
N HIS A 54 15.09 -9.53 2.61
CA HIS A 54 14.50 -9.22 1.32
C HIS A 54 12.97 -9.06 1.37
N GLY A 55 12.26 -9.90 2.14
CA GLY A 55 10.81 -9.78 2.32
C GLY A 55 10.39 -8.43 2.91
N TRP A 56 11.09 -7.97 3.95
CA TRP A 56 10.87 -6.66 4.56
C TRP A 56 11.22 -5.50 3.64
N LEU A 57 12.29 -5.62 2.85
CA LEU A 57 12.63 -4.61 1.84
C LEU A 57 11.51 -4.46 0.80
N VAL A 58 11.00 -5.56 0.25
CA VAL A 58 9.90 -5.52 -0.72
C VAL A 58 8.61 -5.00 -0.09
N ALA A 59 8.35 -5.29 1.19
CA ALA A 59 7.23 -4.71 1.92
C ALA A 59 7.36 -3.18 2.00
N ALA A 60 8.53 -2.65 2.38
CA ALA A 60 8.78 -1.21 2.44
C ALA A 60 8.66 -0.52 1.07
N GLU A 61 9.17 -1.15 0.01
CA GLU A 61 8.99 -0.68 -1.37
C GLU A 61 7.50 -0.62 -1.75
N THR A 62 6.73 -1.63 -1.37
CA THR A 62 5.28 -1.70 -1.62
C THR A 62 4.52 -0.60 -0.89
N VAL A 63 4.86 -0.33 0.39
CA VAL A 63 4.27 0.78 1.15
C VAL A 63 4.59 2.12 0.49
N THR A 64 5.85 2.33 0.10
CA THR A 64 6.29 3.56 -0.58
C THR A 64 5.55 3.77 -1.90
N ALA A 65 5.43 2.73 -2.72
CA ALA A 65 4.68 2.78 -3.98
C ALA A 65 3.19 3.09 -3.74
N THR A 66 2.60 2.53 -2.68
CA THR A 66 1.21 2.84 -2.28
C THR A 66 1.04 4.30 -1.90
N MET A 67 1.99 4.89 -1.18
CA MET A 67 1.98 6.32 -0.87
C MET A 67 2.08 7.20 -2.13
N VAL A 68 2.88 6.79 -3.11
CA VAL A 68 3.02 7.50 -4.40
C VAL A 68 1.70 7.48 -5.17
N GLU A 69 1.01 6.34 -5.25
CA GLU A 69 -0.30 6.26 -5.90
C GLU A 69 -1.35 7.06 -5.14
N PHE A 70 -1.38 6.99 -3.81
CA PHE A 70 -2.30 7.79 -2.98
C PHE A 70 -2.09 9.31 -3.18
N ARG A 71 -0.85 9.76 -3.33
CA ARG A 71 -0.56 11.16 -3.69
C ARG A 71 -1.22 11.55 -5.02
N LYS A 72 -1.21 10.68 -6.03
CA LYS A 72 -1.86 10.98 -7.32
C LYS A 72 -3.37 11.18 -7.16
N ASP A 73 -4.03 10.35 -6.34
CA ASP A 73 -5.46 10.46 -6.05
C ASP A 73 -5.81 11.74 -5.29
N THR A 74 -5.01 12.11 -4.30
CA THR A 74 -5.21 13.36 -3.55
C THR A 74 -5.06 14.60 -4.44
N VAL A 75 -4.03 14.64 -5.30
CA VAL A 75 -3.84 15.73 -6.29
C VAL A 75 -4.99 15.79 -7.28
N LYS A 76 -5.47 14.64 -7.78
CA LYS A 76 -6.63 14.58 -8.68
C LYS A 76 -7.87 15.17 -8.02
N ARG A 77 -8.15 14.79 -6.77
CA ARG A 77 -9.29 15.31 -6.00
C ARG A 77 -9.19 16.82 -5.73
N GLN A 78 -7.99 17.34 -5.43
CA GLN A 78 -7.77 18.78 -5.27
C GLN A 78 -8.14 19.54 -6.54
N LYS A 79 -7.69 19.08 -7.71
CA LYS A 79 -8.03 19.68 -9.00
C LYS A 79 -9.54 19.67 -9.27
N GLN A 80 -10.23 18.59 -8.89
CA GLN A 80 -11.68 18.47 -9.08
C GLN A 80 -12.52 19.34 -8.14
N LYS A 81 -12.03 19.61 -6.91
CA LYS A 81 -12.75 20.46 -5.94
C LYS A 81 -12.38 21.95 -6.02
N GLY A 82 -11.27 22.27 -6.69
CA GLY A 82 -10.82 23.66 -6.93
C GLY A 82 -11.22 24.22 -8.29
N ALA A 83 -11.85 23.40 -9.15
CA ALA A 83 -12.53 23.79 -10.38
C ALA A 83 -14.03 23.95 -10.10
#